data_AF-A0A2S5MCJ5-F1
#
_entry.id   AF-A0A2S5MCJ5-F1
#
_cell.length_a   1.000
_cell.length_b   1.000
_cell.length_c   1.000
_cell.angle_alpha   90.00
_cell.angle_beta   90.00
_cell.angle_gamma   90.00
#
_symmetry.space_group_name_H-M   'P 1'
#
loop_
_entity.id
_entity.type
_entity.pdbx_description
1 polymer ?
#
loop_
_entity_poly.entity_id
_entity_poly.type
_entity_poly.pdbx_seq_one_letter_code
_entity_poly.pdbx_strand_id
1 'polypeptide(L)'
;RALLSNIDMILSKTDMSIAHHYAGLVEDKALAARIFGMIEAEHARANDALEKLLGSKERLADNPTLARSLRHRFPYIAPLNYLQVELIRRHRAGERGDDIREGILMSINGIAAGLRNTG
;
A
#
# COMPACT_ATOMS: atom_id res chain seq x y z
N ARG A 1 -11.44 -20.22 8.86
CA ARG A 1 -11.51 -18.91 9.56
C ARG A 1 -10.16 -18.19 9.52
N ALA A 2 -9.07 -18.76 10.05
CA ALA A 2 -7.75 -18.10 10.08
C ALA A 2 -7.26 -17.53 8.73
N LEU A 3 -7.43 -18.27 7.63
CA LEU A 3 -7.09 -17.77 6.29
C LEU A 3 -7.85 -16.50 5.91
N LEU A 4 -9.16 -16.45 6.16
CA LEU A 4 -10.00 -15.30 5.82
C LEU A 4 -9.64 -14.09 6.68
N SER A 5 -9.42 -14.25 7.99
CA SER A 5 -8.95 -13.16 8.85
C SER A 5 -7.56 -12.66 8.45
N ASN A 6 -6.67 -13.53 7.94
CA ASN A 6 -5.37 -13.12 7.41
C ASN A 6 -5.52 -12.28 6.13
N ILE A 7 -6.35 -12.73 5.19
CA ILE A 7 -6.64 -11.96 3.95
C ILE A 7 -7.27 -10.61 4.31
N ASP A 8 -8.22 -10.58 5.25
CA ASP A 8 -8.87 -9.35 5.71
C ASP A 8 -7.86 -8.36 6.32
N MET A 9 -6.94 -8.87 7.14
CA MET A 9 -5.82 -8.09 7.67
C MET A 9 -4.91 -7.54 6.57
N ILE A 10 -4.57 -8.33 5.57
CA ILE A 10 -3.69 -7.89 4.47
C ILE A 10 -4.38 -6.82 3.64
N LEU A 11 -5.63 -7.06 3.21
CA LEU A 11 -6.40 -6.09 2.44
C LEU A 11 -6.63 -4.78 3.20
N SER A 12 -6.82 -4.84 4.52
CA SER A 12 -6.95 -3.64 5.37
C SER A 12 -5.73 -2.71 5.36
N LYS A 13 -4.56 -3.20 4.93
CA LYS A 13 -3.29 -2.45 4.86
C LYS A 13 -2.99 -1.88 3.48
N THR A 14 -3.81 -2.19 2.49
CA THR A 14 -3.61 -1.75 1.10
C THR A 14 -4.22 -0.38 0.85
N ASP A 15 -3.56 0.40 0.01
CA ASP A 15 -4.04 1.71 -0.44
C ASP A 15 -3.80 1.82 -1.96
N MET A 16 -4.88 1.75 -2.74
CA MET A 16 -4.81 1.82 -4.20
C MET A 16 -4.46 3.22 -4.71
N SER A 17 -4.77 4.28 -3.95
CA SER A 17 -4.37 5.64 -4.30
C SER A 17 -2.85 5.79 -4.23
N ILE A 18 -2.22 5.29 -3.15
CA ILE A 18 -0.76 5.27 -3.04
C ILE A 18 -0.16 4.41 -4.16
N ALA A 19 -0.70 3.20 -4.38
CA ALA A 19 -0.20 2.30 -5.42
C ALA A 19 -0.27 2.94 -6.83
N HIS A 20 -1.28 3.75 -7.11
CA HIS A 20 -1.40 4.51 -8.36
C HIS A 20 -0.22 5.48 -8.56
N HIS A 21 0.22 6.16 -7.50
CA HIS A 21 1.39 7.05 -7.58
C HIS A 21 2.69 6.30 -7.89
N TYR A 22 2.87 5.10 -7.35
CA TYR A 22 3.99 4.24 -7.71
C TYR A 22 3.91 3.77 -9.17
N ALA A 23 2.73 3.37 -9.65
CA ALA A 23 2.53 3.02 -11.06
C ALA A 23 2.88 4.19 -11.99
N GLY A 24 2.63 5.44 -11.53
CA GLY A 24 3.01 6.65 -12.23
C GLY A 24 4.52 6.84 -12.47
N LEU A 25 5.38 6.11 -11.75
CA LEU A 25 6.84 6.12 -11.94
C LEU A 25 7.31 5.32 -13.17
N VAL A 26 6.43 4.55 -13.80
CA VAL A 26 6.73 3.81 -15.03
C VAL A 26 6.68 4.77 -16.20
N GLU A 27 7.69 4.75 -17.07
CA GLU A 27 7.78 5.65 -18.23
C GLU A 27 6.73 5.30 -19.29
N ASP A 28 6.58 4.02 -19.61
CA ASP A 28 5.52 3.52 -20.49
C ASP A 28 4.15 3.60 -19.79
N LYS A 29 3.42 4.68 -20.09
CA LYS A 29 2.11 4.96 -19.49
C LYS A 29 1.03 3.98 -19.93
N ALA A 30 1.11 3.44 -21.14
CA ALA A 30 0.14 2.45 -21.62
C ALA A 30 0.32 1.12 -20.89
N LEU A 31 1.58 0.68 -20.72
CA LEU A 31 1.90 -0.49 -19.91
C LEU A 31 1.47 -0.30 -18.45
N ALA A 32 1.81 0.85 -17.86
CA ALA A 32 1.45 1.17 -16.48
C ALA A 32 -0.05 1.12 -16.26
N ALA A 33 -0.84 1.78 -17.12
CA ALA A 33 -2.30 1.79 -17.03
C ALA A 33 -2.89 0.38 -17.19
N ARG A 34 -2.39 -0.42 -18.14
CA ARG A 34 -2.87 -1.78 -18.37
C ARG A 34 -2.63 -2.68 -17.16
N ILE A 35 -1.41 -2.70 -16.63
CA ILE A 35 -1.05 -3.58 -15.51
C ILE A 35 -1.69 -3.10 -14.21
N PHE A 36 -1.65 -1.80 -13.93
CA PHE A 36 -2.27 -1.26 -12.72
C PHE A 36 -3.78 -1.48 -12.72
N GLY A 37 -4.46 -1.28 -13.86
CA GLY A 37 -5.89 -1.58 -13.97
C GLY A 37 -6.23 -3.05 -13.72
N MET A 38 -5.36 -4.00 -14.11
CA MET A 38 -5.54 -5.41 -13.77
C MET A 38 -5.43 -5.66 -12.26
N ILE A 39 -4.49 -5.01 -11.59
CA ILE A 39 -4.27 -5.10 -10.13
C ILE A 39 -5.47 -4.50 -9.38
N GLU A 40 -5.92 -3.31 -9.78
CA GLU A 40 -7.08 -2.64 -9.19
C GLU A 40 -8.35 -3.48 -9.34
N ALA A 41 -8.58 -4.06 -10.52
CA ALA A 41 -9.72 -4.93 -10.75
C ALA A 41 -9.67 -6.22 -9.90
N GLU A 42 -8.49 -6.82 -9.72
CA GLU A 42 -8.33 -7.99 -8.84
C GLU A 42 -8.49 -7.63 -7.36
N HIS A 43 -7.96 -6.48 -6.94
CA HIS A 43 -8.15 -5.96 -5.58
C HIS A 43 -9.64 -5.75 -5.26
N ALA A 44 -10.39 -5.15 -6.18
CA ALA A 44 -11.84 -4.99 -6.05
C ALA A 44 -12.56 -6.35 -5.93
N ARG A 45 -12.24 -7.31 -6.82
CA ARG A 45 -12.81 -8.67 -6.75
C ARG A 45 -12.51 -9.37 -5.42
N ALA A 46 -11.28 -9.25 -4.92
CA ALA A 46 -10.88 -9.83 -3.65
C ALA A 46 -11.65 -9.21 -2.47
N ASN A 47 -11.83 -7.88 -2.48
CA ASN A 47 -12.63 -7.18 -1.46
C ASN A 47 -14.10 -7.64 -1.49
N ASP A 48 -14.72 -7.67 -2.66
CA ASP A 48 -16.12 -8.11 -2.84
C ASP A 48 -16.34 -9.55 -2.40
N ALA A 49 -15.42 -10.46 -2.76
CA ALA A 49 -15.50 -11.85 -2.36
C ALA A 49 -15.41 -11.99 -0.84
N LEU A 50 -14.52 -11.25 -0.20
CA LEU A 50 -14.34 -11.29 1.24
C LEU A 50 -15.53 -10.69 1.99
N GLU A 51 -16.11 -9.59 1.50
CA GLU A 51 -17.33 -9.00 2.07
C GLU A 51 -18.50 -9.99 2.03
N LYS A 52 -18.69 -10.70 0.90
CA LYS A 52 -19.71 -11.73 0.75
C LYS A 52 -19.51 -12.90 1.72
N LEU A 53 -18.26 -13.31 1.95
CA LEU A 53 -17.92 -14.41 2.85
C LEU A 53 -18.05 -14.04 4.33
N LEU A 54 -17.72 -12.81 4.71
CA LEU A 54 -17.76 -12.34 6.09
C LEU A 54 -19.12 -11.74 6.49
N GLY A 55 -19.95 -11.35 5.52
CA GLY A 55 -21.22 -10.67 5.76
C GLY A 55 -21.06 -9.25 6.32
N SER A 56 -19.86 -8.68 6.24
CA SER A 56 -19.52 -7.35 6.73
C SER A 56 -18.65 -6.61 5.71
N LYS A 57 -18.90 -5.32 5.57
CA LYS A 57 -18.04 -4.38 4.81
C LYS A 57 -16.93 -3.76 5.66
N GLU A 58 -17.06 -3.85 6.99
CA GLU A 58 -16.06 -3.33 7.90
C GLU A 58 -14.90 -4.32 8.00
N ARG A 59 -13.73 -3.89 7.54
CA ARG A 59 -12.48 -4.63 7.67
C ARG A 59 -12.10 -4.76 9.14
N LEU A 60 -11.60 -5.94 9.51
CA LEU A 60 -11.16 -6.28 10.86
C LEU A 60 -12.27 -6.14 11.91
N ALA A 61 -13.54 -6.37 11.54
CA ALA A 61 -14.67 -6.32 12.46
C ALA A 61 -14.51 -7.34 13.62
N ASP A 62 -13.82 -8.46 13.38
CA ASP A 62 -13.47 -9.47 14.38
C ASP A 62 -12.24 -9.09 15.24
N ASN A 63 -11.53 -8.02 14.89
CA ASN A 63 -10.33 -7.53 15.60
C ASN A 63 -10.27 -5.99 15.67
N PRO A 64 -11.17 -5.35 16.44
CA PRO A 64 -11.28 -3.89 16.51
C PRO A 64 -10.04 -3.21 17.10
N THR A 65 -9.25 -3.92 17.92
CA THR A 65 -7.99 -3.40 18.45
C THR A 65 -6.95 -3.22 17.33
N LEU A 66 -6.83 -4.21 16.44
CA LEU A 66 -5.97 -4.11 15.27
C LEU A 66 -6.46 -3.02 14.31
N ALA A 67 -7.77 -2.94 14.06
CA ALA A 67 -8.37 -1.92 13.21
C ALA A 67 -8.02 -0.49 13.70
N ARG A 68 -8.20 -0.22 15.00
CA ARG A 68 -7.81 1.07 15.61
C ARG A 68 -6.31 1.32 15.48
N SER A 69 -5.49 0.31 15.76
CA SER A 69 -4.03 0.43 15.66
C SER A 69 -3.56 0.77 14.23
N LEU A 70 -4.19 0.22 13.20
CA LEU A 70 -3.89 0.56 11.80
C LEU A 70 -4.35 1.98 11.46
N ARG A 71 -5.57 2.36 11.86
CA ARG A 71 -6.09 3.73 11.68
C ARG A 71 -5.18 4.79 12.27
N HIS A 72 -4.55 4.54 13.41
CA HIS A 72 -3.59 5.48 14.01
C HIS A 72 -2.26 5.55 13.27
N ARG A 73 -1.86 4.49 12.55
CA ARG A 73 -0.58 4.42 11.86
C ARG A 73 -0.63 4.96 10.43
N PHE A 74 -1.75 4.80 9.72
CA PHE A 74 -1.86 5.23 8.32
C PHE A 74 -1.52 6.71 8.06
N PRO A 75 -1.93 7.67 8.91
CA PRO A 75 -1.55 9.08 8.73
C PRO A 75 -0.04 9.33 8.71
N TYR A 76 0.77 8.44 9.31
CA TYR A 76 2.23 8.54 9.31
C TYR A 76 2.87 7.77 8.15
N ILE A 77 2.18 6.75 7.63
CA ILE A 77 2.67 5.91 6.53
C ILE A 77 2.44 6.59 5.18
N ALA A 78 1.30 7.25 4.99
CA ALA A 78 0.97 7.86 3.71
C ALA A 78 2.01 8.92 3.28
N PRO A 79 2.42 9.88 4.13
CA PRO A 79 3.46 10.86 3.76
C PRO A 79 4.80 10.21 3.37
N LEU A 80 5.19 9.13 4.05
CA LEU A 80 6.42 8.40 3.72
C LEU A 80 6.35 7.75 2.34
N ASN A 81 5.19 7.24 1.92
CA ASN A 81 5.00 6.71 0.57
C ASN A 81 5.11 7.84 -0.48
N TYR A 82 4.46 8.98 -0.26
CA TYR A 82 4.56 10.11 -1.19
C TYR A 82 5.99 10.65 -1.31
N LEU A 83 6.69 10.76 -0.19
CA LEU A 83 8.11 11.12 -0.17
C LEU A 83 8.94 10.09 -0.93
N GLN A 84 8.73 8.80 -0.68
CA GLN A 84 9.45 7.72 -1.37
C GLN A 84 9.24 7.80 -2.89
N VAL A 85 8.01 8.00 -3.35
CA VAL A 85 7.69 8.15 -4.78
C VAL A 85 8.47 9.31 -5.40
N GLU A 86 8.52 10.46 -4.73
CA GLU A 86 9.27 11.62 -5.21
C GLU A 86 10.79 11.37 -5.25
N LEU A 87 11.36 10.77 -4.20
CA LEU A 87 12.79 10.47 -4.17
C LEU A 87 13.19 9.43 -5.22
N ILE A 88 12.36 8.40 -5.45
CA ILE A 88 12.59 7.44 -6.53
C ILE A 88 12.54 8.12 -7.89
N ARG A 89 11.59 9.04 -8.10
CA ARG A 89 11.48 9.81 -9.35
C ARG A 89 12.76 10.60 -9.63
N ARG A 90 13.23 11.39 -8.66
CA ARG A 90 14.48 12.16 -8.75
C ARG A 90 15.68 11.28 -9.00
N HIS A 91 15.77 10.18 -8.26
CA HIS A 91 16.85 9.21 -8.43
C HIS A 91 16.91 8.64 -9.85
N ARG A 92 15.76 8.25 -10.41
CA ARG A 92 15.64 7.75 -11.79
C ARG A 92 15.94 8.82 -12.84
N ALA A 93 15.64 10.09 -12.55
CA ALA A 93 15.99 11.23 -13.39
C ALA A 93 17.49 11.58 -13.37
N GLY A 94 18.30 10.88 -12.56
CA GLY A 94 19.75 11.05 -12.52
C GLY A 94 20.26 11.91 -11.36
N GLU A 95 19.39 12.35 -10.44
CA GLU A 95 19.83 13.01 -9.22
C GLU A 95 20.47 12.00 -8.26
N ARG A 96 21.73 12.25 -7.86
CA ARG A 96 22.57 11.28 -7.11
C ARG A 96 23.05 11.76 -5.74
N GLY A 97 22.40 12.78 -5.18
CA GLY A 97 22.69 13.23 -3.81
C GLY A 97 22.58 12.09 -2.79
N ASP A 98 23.43 12.12 -1.78
CA ASP A 98 23.40 11.13 -0.68
C ASP A 98 22.08 11.19 0.08
N ASP A 99 21.54 12.39 0.26
CA ASP A 99 20.23 12.69 0.85
C ASP A 99 19.08 11.95 0.14
N ILE A 100 19.12 11.83 -1.19
CA ILE A 100 18.11 11.09 -1.97
C ILE A 100 18.18 9.60 -1.67
N ARG A 101 19.38 9.01 -1.68
CA ARG A 101 19.55 7.57 -1.40
C ARG A 101 19.16 7.25 0.04
N GLU A 102 19.64 8.04 0.99
CA GLU A 102 19.32 7.89 2.40
C GLU A 102 17.82 8.08 2.66
N GLY A 103 17.20 9.09 2.04
CA GLY A 103 15.77 9.32 2.13
C GLY A 103 14.93 8.15 1.61
N ILE A 104 15.34 7.51 0.51
CA ILE A 104 14.70 6.29 0.01
C ILE A 104 14.82 5.17 1.06
N LEU A 105 16.01 4.91 1.58
CA LEU A 105 16.21 3.86 2.59
C LEU A 105 15.43 4.13 3.89
N MET A 106 15.40 5.39 4.34
CA MET A 106 14.62 5.80 5.52
C MET A 106 13.12 5.60 5.29
N SER A 107 12.60 5.96 4.12
CA SER A 107 11.19 5.73 3.78
C SER A 107 10.84 4.24 3.72
N ILE A 108 11.72 3.39 3.18
CA ILE A 108 11.54 1.92 3.17
C ILE A 108 11.39 1.41 4.61
N ASN A 109 12.32 1.78 5.49
CA ASN A 109 12.31 1.36 6.88
C ASN A 109 11.07 1.88 7.62
N GLY A 110 10.70 3.14 7.40
CA GLY A 110 9.53 3.74 8.04
C GLY A 110 8.21 3.09 7.61
N ILE A 111 8.04 2.80 6.32
CA ILE A 111 6.86 2.10 5.80
C ILE A 111 6.80 0.68 6.35
N ALA A 112 7.92 -0.05 6.34
CA ALA A 112 7.98 -1.41 6.89
C ALA A 112 7.63 -1.45 8.39
N ALA A 113 8.19 -0.53 9.19
CA ALA A 113 7.89 -0.42 10.61
C ALA A 113 6.42 -0.07 10.88
N GLY A 114 5.83 0.78 10.02
CA GLY A 114 4.42 1.18 10.12
C GLY A 114 3.45 0.04 9.79
N LEU A 115 3.67 -0.67 8.68
CA LEU A 115 2.77 -1.75 8.22
C LEU A 115 2.90 -3.02 9.05
N ARG A 116 4.08 -3.28 9.64
CA ARG A 116 4.41 -4.51 10.36
C ARG A 116 4.20 -5.75 9.46
N ASN A 117 3.49 -6.78 9.94
CA ASN A 117 3.25 -8.00 9.17
C ASN A 117 2.38 -7.72 7.94
N THR A 118 2.73 -8.25 6.77
CA THR A 118 1.96 -8.04 5.53
C THR A 118 1.62 -9.34 4.80
N GLY A 119 2.05 -10.48 5.36
CA GLY A 119 1.87 -11.83 4.85
C GLY A 119 2.84 -12.79 5.51
#